data_AF-A0AAU0WJG0-F1
#
_entry.id   AF-A0AAU0WJG0-F1
#
_cell.length_a   1.000
_cell.length_b   1.000
_cell.length_c   1.000
_cell.angle_alpha   90.00
_cell.angle_beta   90.00
_cell.angle_gamma   90.00
#
_symmetry.space_group_name_H-M   'P 1'
#
loop_
_entity.id
_entity.type
_entity.pdbx_description
1 polymer ?
#
loop_
_entity_poly.entity_id
_entity_poly.type
_entity_poly.pdbx_seq_one_letter_code
_entity_poly.pdbx_strand_id
1 'polypeptide(L)'
;MVSRRSFLTAVGALTGAAGVSPLSPVSPLTSSAAAAGVSLPIKLANNSGSNTVYAYISGTDSSGWPVFVSANGTLNRLPNPSSTVTPIADYSIALGASGSAATTVNLTDYVIGGRVWFSVGQKLQFFVNPGTVPGVVQPALVSSDPNWSTNWTFCEFTFNSANLYANISYVDMVALPISMSSTGSGGTQTVSPLPSGALASIASGLQSQHASDGAPWDKLVVTDTSGGVLRVMAPSHSPVDFGTYWDDYLNRVWSHYASTPLTINGQGSIGSYTGTVSGNAIVFSGLNTNGVPFTKPSAVDIFGCASGPLYNSGGDARGAIAARLAAALNRSSLLVSGGNNQPDGVTPSQYYTDSITNHYARLVHKYASIGYAFPYDDVGPTGAAPVDGHIQDGAPTSWSIALGAGGSSGSSGGGSTTVSAYSTIQAESYSAQSGTTTESCSDTGGGSDVGYISNGDWLKFSSVDFGSTSPAQFEARLASGAASGVSGAVQVRLDSTTGTKIAEIDFANNGGWQAWQTVPANIVASATGVHDVYLVFSGSTSDFTNINWFTFSS
;
A
#
# COMPACT_ATOMS: atom_id res chain seq x y z
N MET A 1 -18.97 -3.30 12.55
CA MET A 1 -17.99 -3.15 11.47
C MET A 1 -18.24 -4.25 10.45
N VAL A 2 -18.74 -3.89 9.28
CA VAL A 2 -18.85 -4.82 8.15
C VAL A 2 -17.42 -4.98 7.62
N SER A 3 -16.72 -6.05 8.01
CA SER A 3 -15.41 -6.35 7.39
C SER A 3 -15.61 -6.78 5.94
N ARG A 4 -14.57 -6.64 5.10
CA ARG A 4 -14.53 -7.16 3.72
C ARG A 4 -15.03 -8.61 3.59
N ARG A 5 -14.96 -9.42 4.65
CA ARG A 5 -15.44 -10.81 4.72
C ARG A 5 -16.95 -10.95 4.54
N SER A 6 -17.72 -9.92 4.89
CA SER A 6 -19.17 -9.87 4.64
C SER A 6 -19.52 -9.36 3.23
N PHE A 7 -18.56 -8.74 2.53
CA PHE A 7 -18.72 -8.14 1.22
C PHE A 7 -18.26 -9.08 0.08
N LEU A 8 -17.20 -9.86 0.29
CA LEU A 8 -16.67 -10.82 -0.71
C LEU A 8 -17.59 -12.01 -0.99
N THR A 9 -18.50 -12.36 -0.06
CA THR A 9 -19.56 -13.35 -0.32
C THR A 9 -20.57 -12.91 -1.39
N ALA A 10 -20.58 -11.63 -1.79
CA ALA A 10 -21.46 -11.11 -2.84
C ALA A 10 -20.78 -10.97 -4.22
N VAL A 11 -19.44 -10.94 -4.31
CA VAL A 11 -18.72 -10.63 -5.57
C VAL A 11 -17.95 -11.84 -6.14
N GLY A 12 -17.63 -12.85 -5.33
CA GLY A 12 -16.85 -14.02 -5.74
C GLY A 12 -17.51 -15.04 -6.68
N ALA A 13 -18.67 -14.73 -7.28
CA ALA A 13 -19.46 -15.69 -8.08
C ALA A 13 -19.46 -15.42 -9.60
N LEU A 14 -18.39 -14.83 -10.15
CA LEU A 14 -18.26 -14.64 -11.61
C LEU A 14 -16.92 -15.13 -12.17
N THR A 15 -16.59 -16.40 -11.90
CA THR A 15 -15.93 -17.28 -12.88
C THR A 15 -16.38 -18.74 -12.66
N GLY A 16 -17.43 -19.17 -13.38
CA GLY A 16 -17.67 -20.58 -13.72
C GLY A 16 -18.49 -21.48 -12.75
N ALA A 17 -19.68 -21.89 -13.23
CA ALA A 17 -20.48 -23.09 -12.89
C ALA A 17 -21.49 -23.07 -11.70
N ALA A 18 -22.76 -22.83 -12.08
CA ALA A 18 -24.04 -23.47 -11.68
C ALA A 18 -24.33 -23.87 -10.20
N GLY A 19 -25.44 -23.34 -9.66
CA GLY A 19 -26.21 -23.96 -8.56
C GLY A 19 -26.80 -22.99 -7.54
N VAL A 20 -28.08 -22.65 -7.70
CA VAL A 20 -28.89 -21.78 -6.82
C VAL A 20 -29.38 -22.50 -5.54
N SER A 21 -29.50 -21.77 -4.41
CA SER A 21 -30.67 -21.77 -3.50
C SER A 21 -30.50 -20.82 -2.28
N PRO A 22 -31.59 -20.38 -1.61
CA PRO A 22 -31.76 -18.99 -1.15
C PRO A 22 -31.35 -18.74 0.32
N LEU A 23 -30.90 -17.52 0.61
CA LEU A 23 -30.66 -17.01 1.96
C LEU A 23 -31.99 -16.65 2.65
N SER A 24 -32.17 -17.12 3.89
CA SER A 24 -33.24 -16.70 4.80
C SER A 24 -32.85 -15.44 5.60
N PRO A 25 -33.82 -14.65 6.09
CA PRO A 25 -33.61 -13.23 6.39
C PRO A 25 -33.02 -13.01 7.78
N VAL A 26 -32.07 -12.09 7.87
CA VAL A 26 -31.61 -11.53 9.15
C VAL A 26 -32.50 -10.33 9.49
N SER A 27 -33.22 -10.42 10.61
CA SER A 27 -34.07 -9.35 11.15
C SER A 27 -33.26 -8.20 11.79
N PRO A 28 -33.86 -7.00 11.92
CA PRO A 28 -33.17 -5.72 11.73
C PRO A 28 -32.67 -5.11 13.04
N LEU A 29 -31.63 -4.28 12.93
CA LEU A 29 -31.35 -3.23 13.91
C LEU A 29 -32.03 -1.94 13.43
N THR A 30 -32.74 -1.31 14.36
CA THR A 30 -33.72 -0.23 14.17
C THR A 30 -33.10 1.16 13.98
N SER A 31 -33.64 1.87 12.97
CA SER A 31 -33.86 3.32 12.77
C SER A 31 -32.72 4.32 13.05
N SER A 32 -32.41 5.32 12.23
CA SER A 32 -32.85 5.74 10.89
C SER A 32 -32.04 7.00 10.56
N ALA A 33 -31.38 7.03 9.40
CA ALA A 33 -31.04 8.26 8.70
C ALA A 33 -31.61 8.11 7.28
N ALA A 34 -32.27 9.15 6.80
CA ALA A 34 -32.95 9.15 5.50
C ALA A 34 -32.01 8.62 4.41
N ALA A 35 -32.49 7.65 3.62
CA ALA A 35 -31.81 7.24 2.39
C ALA A 35 -31.55 8.52 1.59
N ALA A 36 -30.27 8.83 1.32
CA ALA A 36 -29.95 9.84 0.35
C ALA A 36 -30.77 9.52 -0.91
N GLY A 37 -31.39 10.54 -1.53
CA GLY A 37 -31.83 10.37 -2.92
C GLY A 37 -30.66 9.80 -3.71
N VAL A 38 -30.92 9.07 -4.80
CA VAL A 38 -29.91 8.29 -5.55
C VAL A 38 -28.81 9.15 -6.22
N SER A 39 -28.70 10.42 -5.83
CA SER A 39 -27.68 11.38 -6.22
C SER A 39 -26.47 11.35 -5.26
N LEU A 40 -25.32 10.92 -5.75
CA LEU A 40 -24.03 11.06 -5.05
C LEU A 40 -23.04 11.85 -5.92
N PRO A 41 -22.67 13.08 -5.52
CA PRO A 41 -21.59 13.82 -6.16
C PRO A 41 -20.23 13.17 -5.91
N ILE A 42 -19.57 12.74 -6.98
CA ILE A 42 -18.19 12.24 -6.99
C ILE A 42 -17.28 13.35 -7.54
N LYS A 43 -16.30 13.79 -6.74
CA LYS A 43 -15.31 14.80 -7.13
C LYS A 43 -14.00 14.11 -7.49
N LEU A 44 -13.61 14.21 -8.76
CA LEU A 44 -12.40 13.62 -9.32
C LEU A 44 -11.33 14.71 -9.46
N ALA A 45 -10.30 14.66 -8.63
CA ALA A 45 -9.21 15.63 -8.61
C ALA A 45 -7.94 15.06 -9.24
N ASN A 46 -7.20 15.92 -9.93
CA ASN A 46 -5.88 15.61 -10.47
C ASN A 46 -4.81 16.37 -9.67
N ASN A 47 -4.02 15.66 -8.89
CA ASN A 47 -2.84 16.13 -8.16
C ASN A 47 -1.58 15.34 -8.58
N SER A 48 -1.58 14.77 -9.80
CA SER A 48 -0.55 13.84 -10.26
C SER A 48 0.74 14.50 -10.75
N GLY A 49 0.73 15.83 -10.92
CA GLY A 49 1.78 16.56 -11.62
C GLY A 49 1.62 16.57 -13.15
N SER A 50 0.68 15.78 -13.72
CA SER A 50 0.41 15.76 -15.16
C SER A 50 -0.72 16.71 -15.57
N ASN A 51 -0.60 17.28 -16.76
CA ASN A 51 -1.65 18.09 -17.39
C ASN A 51 -2.70 17.26 -18.14
N THR A 52 -2.47 15.96 -18.29
CA THR A 52 -3.35 15.08 -19.07
C THR A 52 -3.66 13.83 -18.26
N VAL A 53 -4.87 13.80 -17.69
CA VAL A 53 -5.37 12.69 -16.89
C VAL A 53 -6.79 12.37 -17.30
N TYR A 54 -7.09 11.08 -17.41
CA TYR A 54 -8.42 10.56 -17.66
C TYR A 54 -8.86 9.70 -16.48
N ALA A 55 -10.12 9.87 -16.06
CA ALA A 55 -10.77 9.00 -15.10
C ALA A 55 -11.85 8.14 -15.78
N TYR A 56 -12.18 7.01 -15.18
CA TYR A 56 -13.31 6.16 -15.60
C TYR A 56 -14.02 5.63 -14.36
N ILE A 57 -15.34 5.51 -14.42
CA ILE A 57 -16.13 4.87 -13.36
C ILE A 57 -16.84 3.68 -13.98
N SER A 58 -16.49 2.48 -13.54
CA SER A 58 -17.08 1.22 -13.99
C SER A 58 -17.70 0.47 -12.82
N GLY A 59 -18.66 -0.42 -13.07
CA GLY A 59 -19.22 -1.32 -12.06
C GLY A 59 -20.40 -2.08 -12.63
N THR A 60 -21.34 -2.48 -11.78
CA THR A 60 -22.65 -2.97 -12.20
C THR A 60 -23.77 -2.08 -11.69
N ASP A 61 -24.89 -2.06 -12.41
CA ASP A 61 -26.13 -1.52 -11.85
C ASP A 61 -26.75 -2.49 -10.82
N SER A 62 -27.89 -2.09 -10.26
CA SER A 62 -28.65 -2.87 -9.26
C SER A 62 -29.16 -4.23 -9.76
N SER A 63 -29.18 -4.47 -11.08
CA SER A 63 -29.53 -5.77 -11.68
C SER A 63 -28.30 -6.67 -11.93
N GLY A 64 -27.10 -6.18 -11.64
CA GLY A 64 -25.83 -6.86 -11.92
C GLY A 64 -25.34 -6.68 -13.35
N TRP A 65 -25.97 -5.80 -14.16
CA TRP A 65 -25.50 -5.54 -15.52
C TRP A 65 -24.30 -4.60 -15.51
N PRO A 66 -23.22 -4.87 -16.27
CA PRO A 66 -22.03 -4.02 -16.26
C PRO A 66 -22.30 -2.65 -16.90
N VAL A 67 -21.78 -1.61 -16.27
CA VAL A 67 -21.96 -0.21 -16.66
C VAL A 67 -20.64 0.57 -16.65
N PHE A 68 -20.59 1.61 -17.47
CA PHE A 68 -19.67 2.73 -17.32
C PHE A 68 -20.46 4.03 -17.12
N VAL A 69 -19.97 4.90 -16.25
CA VAL A 69 -20.59 6.20 -15.99
C VAL A 69 -19.96 7.26 -16.89
N SER A 70 -20.79 7.98 -17.65
CA SER A 70 -20.37 9.14 -18.45
C SER A 70 -20.09 10.35 -17.56
N ALA A 71 -19.37 11.35 -18.07
CA ALA A 71 -19.06 12.59 -17.34
C ALA A 71 -20.29 13.36 -16.81
N ASN A 72 -21.46 13.17 -17.41
CA ASN A 72 -22.72 13.76 -16.96
C ASN A 72 -23.44 12.94 -15.86
N GLY A 73 -22.86 11.83 -15.41
CA GLY A 73 -23.44 10.95 -14.38
C GLY A 73 -24.34 9.82 -14.89
N THR A 74 -24.57 9.72 -16.20
CA THR A 74 -25.40 8.65 -16.79
C THR A 74 -24.70 7.30 -16.71
N LEU A 75 -25.40 6.28 -16.20
CA LEU A 75 -24.96 4.88 -16.26
C LEU A 75 -25.27 4.31 -17.64
N ASN A 76 -24.23 3.87 -18.35
CA ASN A 76 -24.36 3.27 -19.67
C ASN A 76 -24.13 1.76 -19.54
N ARG A 77 -25.20 0.99 -19.70
CA ARG A 77 -25.12 -0.48 -19.80
C ARG A 77 -24.27 -0.88 -20.98
N LEU A 78 -23.32 -1.78 -20.77
CA LEU A 78 -22.53 -2.31 -21.87
C LEU A 78 -23.35 -3.22 -22.76
N PRO A 79 -23.17 -3.15 -24.09
CA PRO A 79 -23.81 -4.08 -25.00
C PRO A 79 -23.26 -5.50 -24.79
N ASN A 80 -24.07 -6.50 -25.13
CA ASN A 80 -23.62 -7.88 -25.21
C ASN A 80 -23.00 -8.11 -26.60
N PRO A 81 -21.67 -8.26 -26.72
CA PRO A 81 -21.01 -8.36 -28.02
C PRO A 81 -21.27 -9.75 -28.65
N SER A 82 -20.93 -9.90 -29.92
CA SER A 82 -20.92 -11.21 -30.60
C SER A 82 -19.57 -11.94 -30.53
N SER A 83 -18.51 -11.26 -30.09
CA SER A 83 -17.14 -11.79 -30.04
C SER A 83 -16.43 -11.38 -28.75
N THR A 84 -15.47 -12.19 -28.30
CA THR A 84 -14.62 -11.87 -27.15
C THR A 84 -13.68 -10.71 -27.48
N VAL A 85 -13.23 -10.00 -26.44
CA VAL A 85 -12.29 -8.88 -26.51
C VAL A 85 -12.81 -7.80 -27.48
N THR A 86 -14.11 -7.54 -27.45
CA THR A 86 -14.73 -6.47 -28.25
C THR A 86 -14.48 -5.12 -27.58
N PRO A 87 -13.92 -4.11 -28.26
CA PRO A 87 -13.68 -2.79 -27.67
C PRO A 87 -14.96 -2.13 -27.13
N ILE A 88 -14.85 -1.51 -25.96
CA ILE A 88 -15.93 -0.70 -25.37
C ILE A 88 -15.83 0.75 -25.88
N ALA A 89 -16.97 1.44 -25.94
CA ALA A 89 -17.01 2.88 -26.22
C ALA A 89 -16.17 3.68 -25.19
N ASP A 90 -15.68 4.84 -25.61
CA ASP A 90 -14.87 5.68 -24.74
C ASP A 90 -15.73 6.44 -23.72
N TYR A 91 -15.63 6.01 -22.46
CA TYR A 91 -16.27 6.65 -21.30
C TYR A 91 -15.27 7.45 -20.45
N SER A 92 -14.16 7.89 -21.04
CA SER A 92 -13.17 8.71 -20.33
C SER A 92 -13.76 10.04 -19.86
N ILE A 93 -13.48 10.37 -18.61
CA ILE A 93 -13.75 11.66 -17.98
C ILE A 93 -12.42 12.40 -17.94
N ALA A 94 -12.24 13.37 -18.85
CA ALA A 94 -11.04 14.20 -18.85
C ALA A 94 -11.00 15.07 -17.59
N LEU A 95 -9.86 15.06 -16.91
CA LEU A 95 -9.60 15.93 -15.76
C LEU A 95 -8.79 17.15 -16.19
N GLY A 96 -8.91 18.23 -15.43
CA GLY A 96 -8.08 19.41 -15.63
C GLY A 96 -6.59 19.13 -15.35
N ALA A 97 -5.75 20.14 -15.61
CA ALA A 97 -4.33 20.12 -15.25
C ALA A 97 -4.13 19.85 -13.75
N SER A 98 -2.96 19.36 -13.36
CA SER A 98 -2.66 19.10 -11.94
C SER A 98 -2.92 20.35 -11.08
N GLY A 99 -3.65 20.18 -9.97
CA GLY A 99 -4.08 21.26 -9.09
C GLY A 99 -5.32 22.04 -9.56
N SER A 100 -5.93 21.68 -10.69
CA SER A 100 -7.20 22.27 -11.14
C SER A 100 -8.36 21.88 -10.22
N ALA A 101 -9.46 22.63 -10.30
CA ALA A 101 -10.70 22.26 -9.63
C ALA A 101 -11.14 20.85 -10.04
N ALA A 102 -11.64 20.08 -9.06
CA ALA A 102 -12.08 18.71 -9.30
C ALA A 102 -13.26 18.66 -10.28
N THR A 103 -13.23 17.70 -11.20
CA THR A 103 -14.36 17.38 -12.07
C THR A 103 -15.43 16.67 -11.24
N THR A 104 -16.64 17.20 -11.19
CA THR A 104 -17.74 16.58 -10.44
C THR A 104 -18.63 15.75 -11.37
N VAL A 105 -18.82 14.48 -11.03
CA VAL A 105 -19.76 13.55 -11.68
C VAL A 105 -20.84 13.19 -10.66
N ASN A 106 -22.09 13.48 -10.96
CA ASN A 106 -23.20 13.13 -10.06
C ASN A 106 -23.72 11.74 -10.44
N LEU A 107 -23.43 10.72 -9.64
CA LEU A 107 -24.10 9.44 -9.82
C LEU A 107 -25.60 9.64 -9.59
N THR A 108 -26.43 9.22 -10.54
CA THR A 108 -27.90 9.29 -10.41
C THR A 108 -28.54 7.93 -10.13
N ASP A 109 -27.72 6.88 -10.03
CA ASP A 109 -28.11 5.51 -9.72
C ASP A 109 -26.99 4.80 -8.92
N TYR A 110 -27.31 3.63 -8.36
CA TYR A 110 -26.36 2.81 -7.62
C TYR A 110 -25.34 2.15 -8.56
N VAL A 111 -24.09 2.09 -8.09
CA VAL A 111 -22.98 1.40 -8.76
C VAL A 111 -22.38 0.41 -7.78
N ILE A 112 -22.52 -0.87 -8.07
CA ILE A 112 -22.13 -1.98 -7.20
C ILE A 112 -20.85 -2.63 -7.75
N GLY A 113 -19.93 -3.02 -6.85
CA GLY A 113 -18.66 -3.64 -7.22
C GLY A 113 -17.85 -2.80 -8.20
N GLY A 114 -17.88 -1.47 -8.00
CA GLY A 114 -17.32 -0.51 -8.92
C GLY A 114 -15.83 -0.22 -8.71
N ARG A 115 -15.25 0.40 -9.72
CA ARG A 115 -13.88 0.93 -9.71
C ARG A 115 -13.88 2.35 -10.26
N VAL A 116 -13.10 3.21 -9.63
CA VAL A 116 -12.69 4.49 -10.21
C VAL A 116 -11.26 4.34 -10.68
N TRP A 117 -11.08 4.37 -11.99
CA TRP A 117 -9.80 4.24 -12.66
C TRP A 117 -9.23 5.62 -12.97
N PHE A 118 -7.91 5.73 -12.95
CA PHE A 118 -7.19 6.88 -13.46
C PHE A 118 -6.10 6.43 -14.43
N SER A 119 -5.83 7.25 -15.45
CA SER A 119 -4.72 7.07 -16.38
C SER A 119 -4.09 8.39 -16.74
N VAL A 120 -2.76 8.40 -16.88
CA VAL A 120 -1.96 9.60 -17.16
C VAL A 120 -1.43 9.55 -18.58
N GLY A 121 -1.60 10.65 -19.32
CA GLY A 121 -1.08 10.86 -20.67
C GLY A 121 -1.82 10.11 -21.78
N GLN A 122 -2.32 8.90 -21.51
CA GLN A 122 -3.03 8.05 -22.46
C GLN A 122 -4.34 7.54 -21.85
N LYS A 123 -5.34 7.30 -22.70
CA LYS A 123 -6.62 6.68 -22.32
C LYS A 123 -6.44 5.18 -22.10
N LEU A 124 -7.22 4.62 -21.17
CA LEU A 124 -7.35 3.18 -21.01
C LEU A 124 -8.23 2.58 -22.10
N GLN A 125 -7.88 1.36 -22.50
CA GLN A 125 -8.66 0.49 -23.38
C GLN A 125 -9.35 -0.58 -22.54
N PHE A 126 -10.68 -0.63 -22.64
CA PHE A 126 -11.50 -1.67 -22.03
C PHE A 126 -12.18 -2.50 -23.11
N PHE A 127 -12.39 -3.79 -22.82
CA PHE A 127 -13.07 -4.70 -23.73
C PHE A 127 -14.23 -5.41 -23.02
N VAL A 128 -15.11 -6.02 -23.81
CA VAL A 128 -16.25 -6.80 -23.31
C VAL A 128 -16.30 -8.15 -24.01
N ASN A 129 -16.64 -9.18 -23.24
CA ASN A 129 -16.87 -10.55 -23.69
C ASN A 129 -18.38 -10.87 -23.69
N PRO A 130 -18.84 -11.75 -24.61
CA PRO A 130 -20.22 -12.20 -24.65
C PRO A 130 -20.57 -13.06 -23.44
N GLY A 131 -21.84 -13.04 -23.04
CA GLY A 131 -22.35 -13.90 -21.97
C GLY A 131 -23.84 -13.70 -21.71
N THR A 132 -24.44 -14.44 -20.77
CA THR A 132 -25.81 -14.15 -20.32
C THR A 132 -25.91 -12.73 -19.74
N VAL A 133 -24.86 -12.33 -19.02
CA VAL A 133 -24.49 -10.94 -18.72
C VAL A 133 -23.11 -10.74 -19.35
N PRO A 134 -22.85 -9.65 -20.09
CA PRO A 134 -21.54 -9.42 -20.68
C PRO A 134 -20.44 -9.31 -19.60
N GLY A 135 -19.25 -9.79 -19.90
CA GLY A 135 -18.10 -9.73 -19.00
C GLY A 135 -17.16 -8.59 -19.36
N VAL A 136 -16.91 -7.64 -18.45
CA VAL A 136 -15.90 -6.60 -18.67
C VAL A 136 -14.51 -7.20 -18.58
N VAL A 137 -13.70 -6.97 -19.60
CA VAL A 137 -12.25 -7.24 -19.59
C VAL A 137 -11.56 -5.98 -19.11
N GLN A 138 -11.09 -6.04 -17.87
CA GLN A 138 -10.35 -4.96 -17.20
C GLN A 138 -8.88 -4.97 -17.63
N PRO A 139 -8.14 -3.85 -17.46
CA PRO A 139 -6.68 -3.84 -17.63
C PRO A 139 -6.01 -4.96 -16.86
N ALA A 140 -5.23 -5.80 -17.55
CA ALA A 140 -4.52 -6.92 -16.96
C ALA A 140 -3.05 -6.58 -16.67
N LEU A 141 -2.50 -7.20 -15.62
CA LEU A 141 -1.09 -7.07 -15.23
C LEU A 141 -0.21 -8.07 -15.99
N VAL A 142 -0.31 -8.06 -17.32
CA VAL A 142 0.50 -8.87 -18.22
C VAL A 142 1.04 -8.01 -19.36
N SER A 143 2.25 -8.30 -19.83
CA SER A 143 2.94 -7.46 -20.83
C SER A 143 2.28 -7.43 -22.21
N SER A 144 1.37 -8.36 -22.50
CA SER A 144 0.57 -8.39 -23.73
C SER A 144 -0.68 -7.51 -23.65
N ASP A 145 -1.05 -6.99 -22.47
CA ASP A 145 -2.20 -6.11 -22.32
C ASP A 145 -1.93 -4.76 -22.99
N PRO A 146 -2.88 -4.20 -23.77
CA PRO A 146 -2.67 -2.92 -24.43
C PRO A 146 -2.49 -1.74 -23.46
N ASN A 147 -2.88 -1.89 -22.20
CA ASN A 147 -2.71 -0.90 -21.14
C ASN A 147 -1.40 -1.07 -20.37
N TRP A 148 -0.53 -2.03 -20.73
CA TRP A 148 0.70 -2.33 -20.01
C TRP A 148 1.60 -1.10 -19.83
N SER A 149 1.81 -0.33 -20.91
CA SER A 149 2.67 0.86 -20.90
C SER A 149 1.95 2.15 -20.50
N THR A 150 0.64 2.12 -20.29
CA THR A 150 -0.13 3.29 -19.82
C THR A 150 0.07 3.43 -18.32
N ASN A 151 0.34 4.62 -17.79
CA ASN A 151 0.42 4.81 -16.34
C ASN A 151 -1.00 4.91 -15.74
N TRP A 152 -1.43 3.91 -14.97
CA TRP A 152 -2.79 3.81 -14.44
C TRP A 152 -2.87 3.20 -13.04
N THR A 153 -3.94 3.53 -12.34
CA THR A 153 -4.27 3.07 -10.97
C THR A 153 -5.79 3.04 -10.80
N PHE A 154 -6.30 2.45 -9.71
CA PHE A 154 -7.71 2.45 -9.39
C PHE A 154 -7.98 2.34 -7.88
N CYS A 155 -9.16 2.78 -7.46
CA CYS A 155 -9.75 2.43 -6.16
C CYS A 155 -11.08 1.72 -6.37
N GLU A 156 -11.52 0.94 -5.38
CA GLU A 156 -12.74 0.14 -5.43
C GLU A 156 -13.85 0.80 -4.62
N PHE A 157 -15.09 0.58 -5.01
CA PHE A 157 -16.23 1.04 -4.23
C PHE A 157 -17.51 0.24 -4.48
N THR A 158 -18.49 0.44 -3.61
CA THR A 158 -19.89 0.12 -3.81
C THR A 158 -20.72 1.23 -3.24
N PHE A 159 -21.60 1.78 -4.08
CA PHE A 159 -22.64 2.71 -3.66
C PHE A 159 -23.98 2.03 -3.93
N ASN A 160 -24.70 1.73 -2.85
CA ASN A 160 -26.01 1.08 -2.89
C ASN A 160 -26.98 1.75 -1.90
N SER A 161 -28.17 1.19 -1.75
CA SER A 161 -29.20 1.73 -0.85
C SER A 161 -28.84 1.70 0.64
N ALA A 162 -27.79 0.99 1.03
CA ALA A 162 -27.36 0.86 2.41
C ALA A 162 -26.16 1.73 2.77
N ASN A 163 -25.21 1.95 1.85
CA ASN A 163 -24.02 2.75 2.09
C ASN A 163 -23.22 3.05 0.81
N LEU A 164 -22.28 3.99 0.95
CA LEU A 164 -21.02 3.99 0.22
C LEU A 164 -19.98 3.22 1.05
N TYR A 165 -19.36 2.21 0.43
CA TYR A 165 -18.12 1.60 0.88
C TYR A 165 -17.07 1.81 -0.20
N ALA A 166 -15.90 2.36 0.12
CA ALA A 166 -14.82 2.56 -0.84
C ALA A 166 -13.47 2.23 -0.21
N ASN A 167 -12.52 1.66 -0.97
CA ASN A 167 -11.21 1.30 -0.46
C ASN A 167 -10.08 1.49 -1.50
N ILE A 168 -8.87 1.79 -1.00
CA ILE A 168 -7.62 1.55 -1.73
C ILE A 168 -7.11 0.14 -1.40
N SER A 169 -6.33 -0.45 -2.30
CA SER A 169 -5.78 -1.79 -2.11
C SER A 169 -4.48 -1.92 -2.90
N TYR A 170 -3.50 -2.57 -2.29
CA TYR A 170 -2.23 -2.95 -2.92
C TYR A 170 -2.16 -4.47 -3.15
N VAL A 171 -3.30 -5.16 -3.09
CA VAL A 171 -3.38 -6.61 -3.31
C VAL A 171 -2.97 -7.00 -4.73
N ASP A 172 -3.19 -6.12 -5.70
CA ASP A 172 -2.82 -6.35 -7.10
C ASP A 172 -1.52 -5.63 -7.48
N MET A 173 -1.38 -4.37 -7.06
CA MET A 173 -0.23 -3.55 -7.39
C MET A 173 -0.12 -2.32 -6.49
N VAL A 174 1.09 -1.78 -6.40
CA VAL A 174 1.34 -0.38 -6.06
C VAL A 174 1.51 0.40 -7.35
N ALA A 175 0.78 1.49 -7.52
CA ALA A 175 0.87 2.37 -8.68
C ALA A 175 0.81 3.83 -8.21
N LEU A 176 0.40 4.75 -9.10
CA LEU A 176 0.18 6.13 -8.71
C LEU A 176 -0.76 6.23 -7.48
N PRO A 177 -0.43 7.09 -6.51
CA PRO A 177 -1.21 7.22 -5.28
C PRO A 177 -2.62 7.72 -5.54
N ILE A 178 -3.57 7.20 -4.76
CA ILE A 178 -4.95 7.70 -4.67
C ILE A 178 -5.23 8.07 -3.22
N SER A 179 -5.84 9.23 -3.00
CA SER A 179 -6.47 9.59 -1.73
C SER A 179 -7.98 9.65 -1.90
N MET A 180 -8.73 9.40 -0.83
CA MET A 180 -10.18 9.52 -0.81
C MET A 180 -10.67 10.30 0.40
N SER A 181 -11.78 11.02 0.25
CA SER A 181 -12.53 11.56 1.38
C SER A 181 -14.02 11.51 1.12
N SER A 182 -14.82 11.29 2.17
CA SER A 182 -16.27 11.41 2.08
C SER A 182 -16.80 12.37 3.13
N THR A 183 -18.01 12.85 2.90
CA THR A 183 -18.82 13.53 3.91
C THR A 183 -20.23 12.97 3.82
N GLY A 184 -20.87 12.78 4.95
CA GLY A 184 -22.23 12.26 5.05
C GLY A 184 -22.62 12.01 6.50
N SER A 185 -23.50 11.02 6.71
CA SER A 185 -23.96 10.64 8.04
C SER A 185 -22.86 10.08 8.94
N GLY A 186 -21.79 9.54 8.35
CA GLY A 186 -20.60 9.06 9.07
C GLY A 186 -19.64 10.17 9.46
N GLY A 187 -19.97 11.44 9.20
CA GLY A 187 -19.05 12.56 9.33
C GLY A 187 -18.06 12.62 8.17
N THR A 188 -16.96 13.35 8.36
CA THR A 188 -15.86 13.39 7.37
C THR A 188 -14.92 12.21 7.60
N GLN A 189 -14.71 11.42 6.56
CA GLN A 189 -13.75 10.30 6.56
C GLN A 189 -12.70 10.54 5.49
N THR A 190 -11.47 10.09 5.75
CA THR A 190 -10.33 10.28 4.85
C THR A 190 -9.46 9.05 4.79
N VAL A 191 -8.97 8.74 3.59
CA VAL A 191 -7.94 7.75 3.33
C VAL A 191 -6.79 8.47 2.63
N SER A 192 -5.65 8.48 3.30
CA SER A 192 -4.43 9.15 2.83
C SER A 192 -3.85 8.41 1.62
N PRO A 193 -3.20 9.14 0.69
CA PRO A 193 -2.50 8.52 -0.41
C PRO A 193 -1.22 7.82 0.08
N LEU A 194 -0.66 6.96 -0.77
CA LEU A 194 0.72 6.53 -0.59
C LEU A 194 1.65 7.77 -0.61
N PRO A 195 2.66 7.86 0.28
CA PRO A 195 3.57 9.00 0.30
C PRO A 195 4.29 9.23 -1.03
N SER A 196 4.69 10.47 -1.28
CA SER A 196 5.55 10.82 -2.42
C SER A 196 6.82 9.96 -2.41
N GLY A 197 7.27 9.49 -3.58
CA GLY A 197 8.46 8.65 -3.71
C GLY A 197 8.32 7.19 -3.25
N ALA A 198 7.23 6.81 -2.57
CA ALA A 198 7.06 5.46 -2.04
C ALA A 198 7.00 4.39 -3.16
N LEU A 199 6.34 4.65 -4.29
CA LEU A 199 6.32 3.72 -5.42
C LEU A 199 7.74 3.40 -5.91
N ALA A 200 8.58 4.42 -6.10
CA ALA A 200 9.97 4.25 -6.51
C ALA A 200 10.80 3.53 -5.43
N SER A 201 10.56 3.84 -4.15
CA SER A 201 11.26 3.22 -3.02
C SER A 201 10.89 1.74 -2.86
N ILE A 202 9.64 1.36 -3.11
CA ILE A 202 9.19 -0.04 -3.12
C ILE A 202 9.84 -0.78 -4.30
N ALA A 203 9.85 -0.18 -5.49
CA ALA A 203 10.50 -0.78 -6.67
C ALA A 203 12.00 -1.01 -6.45
N SER A 204 12.73 0.00 -5.98
CA SER A 204 14.16 -0.11 -5.64
C SER A 204 14.41 -1.15 -4.54
N GLY A 205 13.54 -1.17 -3.52
CA GLY A 205 13.61 -2.18 -2.45
C GLY A 205 13.46 -3.61 -2.97
N LEU A 206 12.56 -3.85 -3.94
CA LEU A 206 12.39 -5.17 -4.55
C LEU A 206 13.57 -5.55 -5.47
N GLN A 207 14.11 -4.60 -6.22
CA GLN A 207 15.32 -4.83 -7.03
C GLN A 207 16.52 -5.17 -6.13
N SER A 208 16.67 -4.46 -5.01
CA SER A 208 17.69 -4.74 -4.00
C SER A 208 17.49 -6.11 -3.34
N GLN A 209 16.23 -6.48 -3.07
CA GLN A 209 15.88 -7.78 -2.53
C GLN A 209 16.27 -8.91 -3.51
N HIS A 210 15.92 -8.78 -4.80
CA HIS A 210 16.36 -9.71 -5.84
C HIS A 210 17.88 -9.86 -5.88
N ALA A 211 18.63 -8.74 -5.82
CA ALA A 211 20.08 -8.79 -5.78
C ALA A 211 20.64 -9.53 -4.55
N SER A 212 19.88 -9.54 -3.44
CA SER A 212 20.26 -10.21 -2.20
C SER A 212 19.97 -11.71 -2.18
N ASP A 213 18.81 -12.15 -2.69
CA ASP A 213 18.32 -13.52 -2.52
C ASP A 213 18.11 -14.28 -3.84
N GLY A 214 18.21 -13.60 -4.98
CA GLY A 214 17.99 -14.17 -6.32
C GLY A 214 16.53 -14.49 -6.66
N ALA A 215 15.58 -14.28 -5.75
CA ALA A 215 14.16 -14.49 -6.01
C ALA A 215 13.62 -13.38 -6.94
N PRO A 216 12.57 -13.63 -7.75
CA PRO A 216 12.16 -12.78 -8.88
C PRO A 216 11.41 -11.50 -8.47
N TRP A 217 11.84 -10.83 -7.40
CA TRP A 217 11.24 -9.60 -6.89
C TRP A 217 11.36 -8.44 -7.88
N ASP A 218 12.45 -8.36 -8.63
CA ASP A 218 12.71 -7.37 -9.66
C ASP A 218 11.71 -7.44 -10.82
N LYS A 219 11.25 -8.65 -11.18
CA LYS A 219 10.24 -8.88 -12.24
C LYS A 219 8.86 -8.30 -11.91
N LEU A 220 8.61 -7.98 -10.64
CA LEU A 220 7.37 -7.32 -10.22
C LEU A 220 7.37 -5.82 -10.58
N VAL A 221 8.53 -5.23 -10.86
CA VAL A 221 8.65 -3.82 -11.21
C VAL A 221 8.36 -3.61 -12.69
N VAL A 222 7.36 -2.78 -12.99
CA VAL A 222 6.99 -2.42 -14.36
C VAL A 222 7.42 -0.99 -14.63
N THR A 223 8.23 -0.81 -15.68
CA THR A 223 8.73 0.49 -16.11
C THR A 223 8.17 0.90 -17.46
N ASP A 224 8.22 2.20 -17.75
CA ASP A 224 8.07 2.70 -19.10
C ASP A 224 9.36 2.50 -19.92
N THR A 225 9.34 2.96 -21.18
CA THR A 225 10.47 2.85 -22.11
C THR A 225 11.69 3.70 -21.72
N SER A 226 11.52 4.67 -20.81
CA SER A 226 12.61 5.49 -20.25
C SER A 226 13.21 4.91 -18.98
N GLY A 227 12.63 3.82 -18.45
CA GLY A 227 13.01 3.22 -17.17
C GLY A 227 12.29 3.81 -15.96
N GLY A 228 11.33 4.73 -16.16
CA GLY A 228 10.49 5.28 -15.10
C GLY A 228 9.53 4.22 -14.56
N VAL A 229 9.42 4.08 -13.24
CA VAL A 229 8.52 3.09 -12.61
C VAL A 229 7.06 3.51 -12.83
N LEU A 230 6.30 2.64 -13.51
CA LEU A 230 4.86 2.80 -13.72
C LEU A 230 4.07 2.19 -12.56
N ARG A 231 4.47 1.00 -12.11
CA ARG A 231 3.82 0.24 -11.04
C ARG A 231 4.74 -0.87 -10.54
N VAL A 232 4.39 -1.41 -9.37
CA VAL A 232 4.95 -2.64 -8.81
C VAL A 232 3.80 -3.62 -8.63
N MET A 233 3.87 -4.79 -9.27
CA MET A 233 2.86 -5.85 -9.16
C MET A 233 3.01 -6.60 -7.84
N ALA A 234 1.89 -7.03 -7.27
CA ALA A 234 1.91 -7.99 -6.17
C ALA A 234 2.39 -9.36 -6.68
N PRO A 235 3.08 -10.16 -5.84
CA PRO A 235 3.61 -11.47 -6.24
C PRO A 235 2.52 -12.48 -6.64
N SER A 236 1.26 -12.23 -6.28
CA SER A 236 0.09 -13.00 -6.73
C SER A 236 -0.12 -12.95 -8.26
N HIS A 237 0.49 -11.99 -8.97
CA HIS A 237 0.44 -11.86 -10.43
C HIS A 237 1.61 -12.55 -11.15
N SER A 238 2.64 -13.00 -10.42
CA SER A 238 3.69 -13.89 -10.96
C SER A 238 4.13 -14.96 -9.96
N PRO A 239 3.20 -15.72 -9.34
CA PRO A 239 3.55 -16.59 -8.21
C PRO A 239 4.33 -17.82 -8.65
N VAL A 240 4.19 -18.24 -9.92
CA VAL A 240 4.90 -19.40 -10.49
C VAL A 240 6.40 -19.13 -10.60
N ASP A 241 6.79 -17.88 -10.85
CA ASP A 241 8.21 -17.49 -10.97
C ASP A 241 8.96 -17.71 -9.65
N PHE A 242 8.27 -17.68 -8.51
CA PHE A 242 8.87 -17.89 -7.19
C PHE A 242 9.17 -19.36 -6.88
N GLY A 243 8.65 -20.32 -7.65
CA GLY A 243 8.97 -21.75 -7.52
C GLY A 243 9.00 -22.25 -6.07
N THR A 244 10.18 -22.69 -5.62
CA THR A 244 10.45 -23.28 -4.29
C THR A 244 10.87 -22.25 -3.24
N TYR A 245 10.66 -20.95 -3.47
CA TYR A 245 11.09 -19.86 -2.56
C TYR A 245 10.69 -20.10 -1.09
N TRP A 246 9.50 -20.67 -0.86
CA TRP A 246 8.96 -20.90 0.49
C TRP A 246 9.42 -22.21 1.15
N ASP A 247 10.07 -23.12 0.42
CA ASP A 247 10.29 -24.50 0.87
C ASP A 247 11.08 -24.58 2.18
N ASP A 248 12.15 -23.79 2.32
CA ASP A 248 12.96 -23.79 3.53
C ASP A 248 12.16 -23.30 4.76
N TYR A 249 11.46 -22.17 4.64
CA TYR A 249 10.61 -21.65 5.72
C TYR A 249 9.51 -22.66 6.09
N LEU A 250 8.85 -23.26 5.11
CA LEU A 250 7.80 -24.27 5.35
C LEU A 250 8.36 -25.55 5.98
N ASN A 251 9.57 -25.97 5.62
CA ASN A 251 10.23 -27.11 6.26
C ASN A 251 10.51 -26.82 7.74
N ARG A 252 11.01 -25.61 8.06
CA ARG A 252 11.23 -25.17 9.45
C ARG A 252 9.92 -25.09 10.24
N VAL A 253 8.88 -24.49 9.67
CA VAL A 253 7.53 -24.42 10.27
C VAL A 253 6.99 -25.82 10.56
N TRP A 254 6.98 -26.71 9.57
CA TRP A 254 6.42 -28.06 9.76
C TRP A 254 7.24 -28.89 10.75
N SER A 255 8.56 -28.76 10.75
CA SER A 255 9.41 -29.43 11.74
C SER A 255 9.15 -28.92 13.15
N HIS A 256 8.99 -27.60 13.34
CA HIS A 256 8.72 -27.00 14.64
C HIS A 256 7.37 -27.46 15.20
N TYR A 257 6.31 -27.41 14.38
CA TYR A 257 4.95 -27.75 14.81
C TYR A 257 4.67 -29.26 14.83
N ALA A 258 5.65 -30.11 14.54
CA ALA A 258 5.56 -31.56 14.77
C ALA A 258 5.51 -31.91 16.26
N SER A 259 6.20 -31.14 17.11
CA SER A 259 6.22 -31.33 18.56
C SER A 259 5.69 -30.13 19.36
N THR A 260 5.49 -28.97 18.72
CA THR A 260 4.92 -27.78 19.34
C THR A 260 3.47 -27.59 18.88
N PRO A 261 2.50 -27.36 19.77
CA PRO A 261 1.15 -27.02 19.36
C PRO A 261 1.06 -25.63 18.70
N LEU A 262 0.38 -25.54 17.55
CA LEU A 262 -0.04 -24.29 16.92
C LEU A 262 -1.52 -24.02 17.24
N THR A 263 -1.81 -22.90 17.89
CA THR A 263 -3.17 -22.41 18.11
C THR A 263 -3.50 -21.31 17.11
N ILE A 264 -4.61 -21.47 16.40
CA ILE A 264 -5.16 -20.45 15.51
C ILE A 264 -6.52 -20.00 16.06
N ASN A 265 -6.63 -18.73 16.40
CA ASN A 265 -7.89 -18.10 16.78
C ASN A 265 -8.68 -17.66 15.54
N GLY A 266 -9.80 -18.35 15.27
CA GLY A 266 -10.76 -17.99 14.22
C GLY A 266 -11.54 -16.71 14.49
N GLN A 267 -11.49 -16.20 15.73
CA GLN A 267 -12.16 -15.02 16.27
C GLN A 267 -13.70 -15.11 16.27
N GLY A 268 -14.34 -14.31 17.12
CA GLY A 268 -15.79 -14.32 17.29
C GLY A 268 -16.31 -15.67 17.78
N SER A 269 -17.44 -16.13 17.23
CA SER A 269 -18.07 -17.40 17.59
C SER A 269 -17.34 -18.65 17.09
N ILE A 270 -16.34 -18.49 16.21
CA ILE A 270 -15.57 -19.62 15.66
C ILE A 270 -14.62 -20.20 16.73
N GLY A 271 -14.13 -19.36 17.64
CA GLY A 271 -13.19 -19.79 18.68
C GLY A 271 -11.80 -20.16 18.14
N SER A 272 -11.02 -20.86 18.96
CA SER A 272 -9.64 -21.25 18.66
C SER A 272 -9.50 -22.74 18.42
N TYR A 273 -8.60 -23.09 17.50
CA TYR A 273 -8.27 -24.47 17.18
C TYR A 273 -6.79 -24.71 17.38
N THR A 274 -6.43 -25.80 18.04
CA THR A 274 -5.04 -26.17 18.30
C THR A 274 -4.69 -27.46 17.56
N GLY A 275 -3.53 -27.47 16.92
CA GLY A 275 -3.06 -28.58 16.12
C GLY A 275 -1.56 -28.79 16.17
N THR A 276 -1.13 -29.95 15.71
CA THR A 276 0.28 -30.31 15.49
C THR A 276 0.42 -30.91 14.10
N VAL A 277 1.65 -30.96 13.58
CA VAL A 277 1.92 -31.67 12.33
C VAL A 277 1.77 -33.17 12.55
N SER A 278 0.99 -33.81 11.69
CA SER A 278 0.85 -35.26 11.59
C SER A 278 0.93 -35.66 10.12
N GLY A 279 1.87 -36.54 9.78
CA GLY A 279 2.24 -36.79 8.38
C GLY A 279 2.76 -35.53 7.71
N ASN A 280 2.10 -35.09 6.63
CA ASN A 280 2.50 -33.89 5.87
C ASN A 280 1.58 -32.67 6.14
N ALA A 281 0.68 -32.73 7.12
CA ALA A 281 -0.31 -31.68 7.37
C ALA A 281 -0.34 -31.24 8.83
N ILE A 282 -0.68 -29.98 9.07
CA ILE A 282 -1.08 -29.50 10.39
C ILE A 282 -2.51 -29.98 10.64
N VAL A 283 -2.73 -30.76 11.70
CA VAL A 283 -4.03 -31.32 12.05
C VAL A 283 -4.58 -30.59 13.27
N PHE A 284 -5.60 -29.77 13.05
CA PHE A 284 -6.32 -29.06 14.10
C PHE A 284 -7.40 -29.95 14.72
N SER A 285 -7.33 -30.18 16.03
CA SER A 285 -8.30 -31.01 16.74
C SER A 285 -9.71 -30.42 16.63
N GLY A 286 -10.69 -31.25 16.26
CA GLY A 286 -12.10 -30.86 16.14
C GLY A 286 -12.44 -29.98 14.93
N LEU A 287 -11.48 -29.65 14.07
CA LEU A 287 -11.73 -28.87 12.86
C LEU A 287 -12.18 -29.78 11.70
N ASN A 288 -13.34 -29.50 11.12
CA ASN A 288 -13.70 -30.07 9.83
C ASN A 288 -12.90 -29.36 8.73
N THR A 289 -12.08 -30.11 7.99
CA THR A 289 -11.22 -29.57 6.93
C THR A 289 -11.91 -29.49 5.57
N ASN A 290 -13.20 -29.85 5.47
CA ASN A 290 -13.95 -29.95 4.22
C ASN A 290 -13.22 -30.78 3.14
N GLY A 291 -12.47 -31.80 3.58
CA GLY A 291 -11.68 -32.67 2.71
C GLY A 291 -10.35 -32.08 2.21
N VAL A 292 -9.99 -30.86 2.62
CA VAL A 292 -8.76 -30.18 2.18
C VAL A 292 -7.77 -30.08 3.35
N PRO A 293 -6.75 -30.94 3.46
CA PRO A 293 -5.80 -30.89 4.58
C PRO A 293 -4.91 -29.64 4.52
N PHE A 294 -4.46 -29.16 5.68
CA PHE A 294 -3.45 -28.09 5.77
C PHE A 294 -2.04 -28.65 5.54
N THR A 295 -1.77 -29.14 4.32
CA THR A 295 -0.43 -29.54 3.86
C THR A 295 0.47 -28.32 3.65
N LYS A 296 1.77 -28.53 3.38
CA LYS A 296 2.66 -27.44 2.98
C LYS A 296 2.10 -26.74 1.72
N PRO A 297 1.84 -25.41 1.76
CA PRO A 297 1.39 -24.64 0.60
C PRO A 297 2.52 -24.37 -0.40
N SER A 298 2.15 -24.06 -1.64
CA SER A 298 3.04 -23.50 -2.66
C SER A 298 3.12 -21.97 -2.59
N ALA A 299 4.01 -21.35 -3.38
CA ALA A 299 4.05 -19.91 -3.56
C ALA A 299 2.71 -19.34 -4.08
N VAL A 300 2.02 -20.08 -4.97
CA VAL A 300 0.69 -19.74 -5.49
C VAL A 300 -0.33 -19.67 -4.35
N ASP A 301 -0.31 -20.66 -3.46
CA ASP A 301 -1.24 -20.70 -2.33
C ASP A 301 -0.98 -19.57 -1.34
N ILE A 302 0.30 -19.28 -1.03
CA ILE A 302 0.68 -18.25 -0.05
C ILE A 302 0.36 -16.86 -0.58
N PHE A 303 0.88 -16.49 -1.76
CA PHE A 303 0.66 -15.14 -2.29
C PHE A 303 -0.80 -14.91 -2.69
N GLY A 304 -1.46 -15.93 -3.24
CA GLY A 304 -2.85 -15.85 -3.70
C GLY A 304 -3.89 -15.99 -2.60
N CYS A 305 -3.56 -16.65 -1.48
CA CYS A 305 -4.48 -16.88 -0.35
C CYS A 305 -5.81 -17.56 -0.72
N ALA A 306 -5.88 -18.29 -1.84
CA ALA A 306 -7.15 -18.74 -2.42
C ALA A 306 -7.19 -20.22 -2.82
N SER A 307 -6.06 -20.92 -2.77
CA SER A 307 -5.92 -22.27 -3.31
C SER A 307 -5.24 -23.23 -2.34
N GLY A 308 -5.27 -24.52 -2.72
CA GLY A 308 -4.57 -25.58 -2.01
C GLY A 308 -4.96 -25.64 -0.52
N PRO A 309 -4.00 -25.82 0.40
CA PRO A 309 -4.29 -25.92 1.83
C PRO A 309 -4.84 -24.60 2.42
N LEU A 310 -4.65 -23.47 1.74
CA LEU A 310 -5.12 -22.14 2.13
C LEU A 310 -6.45 -21.75 1.49
N TYR A 311 -7.10 -22.65 0.75
CA TYR A 311 -8.46 -22.46 0.24
C TYR A 311 -9.43 -22.11 1.39
N ASN A 312 -10.15 -21.00 1.21
CA ASN A 312 -11.16 -20.52 2.14
C ASN A 312 -12.56 -21.02 1.74
N SER A 313 -13.14 -21.87 2.59
CA SER A 313 -14.49 -22.44 2.41
C SER A 313 -15.64 -21.48 2.74
N GLY A 314 -15.35 -20.24 3.11
CA GLY A 314 -16.35 -19.22 3.42
C GLY A 314 -16.48 -18.98 4.92
N GLY A 315 -17.72 -18.71 5.38
CA GLY A 315 -18.02 -18.29 6.75
C GLY A 315 -17.90 -19.37 7.82
N ASP A 316 -17.19 -20.47 7.55
CA ASP A 316 -17.00 -21.59 8.48
C ASP A 316 -15.64 -21.52 9.19
N ALA A 317 -15.46 -22.43 10.15
CA ALA A 317 -14.23 -22.49 10.94
C ALA A 317 -13.00 -22.71 10.07
N ARG A 318 -13.06 -23.62 9.09
CA ARG A 318 -11.95 -23.86 8.17
C ARG A 318 -11.54 -22.57 7.46
N GLY A 319 -12.49 -21.87 6.84
CA GLY A 319 -12.22 -20.65 6.09
C GLY A 319 -11.54 -19.59 6.96
N ALA A 320 -12.01 -19.47 8.21
CA ALA A 320 -11.37 -18.59 9.18
C ALA A 320 -9.93 -19.01 9.49
N ILE A 321 -9.67 -20.30 9.78
CA ILE A 321 -8.32 -20.82 10.08
C ILE A 321 -7.39 -20.66 8.86
N ALA A 322 -7.86 -20.96 7.65
CA ALA A 322 -7.10 -20.78 6.41
C ALA A 322 -6.65 -19.33 6.21
N ALA A 323 -7.53 -18.36 6.45
CA ALA A 323 -7.19 -16.95 6.34
C ALA A 323 -6.10 -16.52 7.33
N ARG A 324 -6.14 -17.00 8.59
CA ARG A 324 -5.11 -16.68 9.60
C ARG A 324 -3.78 -17.32 9.25
N LEU A 325 -3.80 -18.58 8.80
CA LEU A 325 -2.60 -19.29 8.40
C LEU A 325 -1.95 -18.60 7.18
N ALA A 326 -2.75 -18.19 6.19
CA ALA A 326 -2.28 -17.46 5.03
C ALA A 326 -1.63 -16.11 5.41
N ALA A 327 -2.24 -15.35 6.35
CA ALA A 327 -1.66 -14.12 6.86
C ALA A 327 -0.34 -14.35 7.61
N ALA A 328 -0.29 -15.37 8.48
CA ALA A 328 0.91 -15.72 9.22
C ALA A 328 2.07 -16.18 8.31
N LEU A 329 1.76 -16.89 7.23
CA LEU A 329 2.74 -17.29 6.22
C LEU A 329 3.27 -16.10 5.41
N ASN A 330 2.39 -15.22 4.91
CA ASN A 330 2.82 -14.01 4.20
C ASN A 330 3.72 -13.11 5.06
N ARG A 331 3.45 -13.05 6.36
CA ARG A 331 4.21 -12.26 7.35
C ARG A 331 5.40 -12.99 7.95
N SER A 332 5.65 -14.24 7.54
CA SER A 332 6.65 -15.14 8.14
C SER A 332 6.64 -15.16 9.69
N SER A 333 5.45 -15.09 10.29
CA SER A 333 5.26 -14.90 11.74
C SER A 333 5.08 -16.20 12.53
N LEU A 334 5.18 -17.37 11.90
CA LEU A 334 4.93 -18.64 12.58
C LEU A 334 6.11 -19.11 13.43
N LEU A 335 7.33 -18.60 13.22
CA LEU A 335 8.53 -19.03 13.97
C LEU A 335 9.08 -17.98 14.94
N VAL A 336 8.46 -16.80 15.00
CA VAL A 336 8.85 -15.76 15.97
C VAL A 336 8.35 -16.12 17.38
N SER A 337 8.86 -15.44 18.41
CA SER A 337 8.32 -15.56 19.76
C SER A 337 6.81 -15.26 19.80
N GLY A 338 6.02 -16.17 20.37
CA GLY A 338 4.55 -16.11 20.37
C GLY A 338 3.88 -16.58 19.08
N GLY A 339 4.66 -16.93 18.04
CA GLY A 339 4.19 -17.36 16.73
C GLY A 339 3.33 -18.63 16.74
N ASN A 340 3.38 -19.41 17.81
CA ASN A 340 2.53 -20.57 18.04
C ASN A 340 1.08 -20.24 18.44
N ASN A 341 0.75 -18.95 18.61
CA ASN A 341 -0.60 -18.46 18.82
C ASN A 341 -0.91 -17.37 17.80
N GLN A 342 -1.71 -17.66 16.78
CA GLN A 342 -2.03 -16.70 15.71
C GLN A 342 -3.51 -16.31 15.71
N PRO A 343 -3.85 -15.06 15.39
CA PRO A 343 -2.93 -13.94 15.17
C PRO A 343 -2.51 -13.25 16.48
N ASP A 344 -3.05 -13.67 17.64
CA ASP A 344 -2.99 -12.90 18.88
C ASP A 344 -1.63 -12.91 19.60
N GLY A 345 -0.76 -13.86 19.31
CA GLY A 345 0.56 -14.00 19.92
C GLY A 345 1.68 -13.22 19.22
N VAL A 346 1.38 -12.52 18.12
CA VAL A 346 2.36 -11.77 17.34
C VAL A 346 1.93 -10.33 17.16
N THR A 347 2.92 -9.43 17.14
CA THR A 347 2.71 -7.99 16.93
C THR A 347 3.25 -7.54 15.58
N PRO A 348 2.78 -6.41 15.02
CA PRO A 348 3.26 -5.91 13.72
C PRO A 348 4.77 -5.74 13.62
N SER A 349 5.47 -5.41 14.72
CA SER A 349 6.93 -5.27 14.74
C SER A 349 7.69 -6.60 14.54
N GLN A 350 7.00 -7.74 14.66
CA GLN A 350 7.57 -9.07 14.45
C GLN A 350 7.32 -9.62 13.05
N TYR A 351 6.49 -8.94 12.24
CA TYR A 351 6.20 -9.36 10.87
C TYR A 351 7.43 -9.18 9.98
N TYR A 352 7.58 -10.06 8.99
CA TYR A 352 8.61 -9.97 7.94
C TYR A 352 10.05 -10.02 8.46
N THR A 353 10.27 -10.64 9.62
CA THR A 353 11.59 -10.74 10.27
C THR A 353 12.40 -11.95 9.79
N ASP A 354 11.75 -12.97 9.23
CA ASP A 354 12.44 -14.07 8.55
C ASP A 354 12.93 -13.62 7.17
N SER A 355 14.09 -14.13 6.74
CA SER A 355 14.66 -13.86 5.42
C SER A 355 13.81 -14.40 4.27
N ILE A 356 12.94 -15.39 4.53
CA ILE A 356 11.95 -15.87 3.57
C ILE A 356 10.59 -15.34 4.01
N THR A 357 10.14 -14.28 3.33
CA THR A 357 8.87 -13.63 3.61
C THR A 357 8.26 -13.01 2.35
N ASN A 358 7.06 -12.44 2.45
CA ASN A 358 6.48 -11.63 1.38
C ASN A 358 7.14 -10.24 1.39
N HIS A 359 8.26 -10.08 0.69
CA HIS A 359 9.01 -8.82 0.68
C HIS A 359 8.26 -7.67 -0.03
N TYR A 360 7.35 -7.97 -0.96
CA TYR A 360 6.42 -6.97 -1.48
C TYR A 360 5.57 -6.39 -0.34
N ALA A 361 4.91 -7.23 0.46
CA ALA A 361 4.09 -6.76 1.57
C ALA A 361 4.92 -6.02 2.64
N ARG A 362 6.11 -6.53 2.97
CA ARG A 362 7.06 -5.84 3.87
C ARG A 362 7.35 -4.42 3.41
N LEU A 363 7.64 -4.22 2.13
CA LEU A 363 7.96 -2.91 1.57
C LEU A 363 6.71 -2.02 1.46
N VAL A 364 5.56 -2.58 1.08
CA VAL A 364 4.29 -1.84 1.11
C VAL A 364 4.01 -1.31 2.51
N HIS A 365 4.09 -2.14 3.56
CA HIS A 365 3.86 -1.71 4.94
C HIS A 365 4.93 -0.77 5.48
N LYS A 366 6.14 -0.77 4.92
CA LYS A 366 7.18 0.22 5.28
C LYS A 366 6.76 1.65 4.89
N TYR A 367 6.05 1.82 3.78
CA TYR A 367 5.74 3.15 3.24
C TYR A 367 4.24 3.51 3.27
N ALA A 368 3.35 2.52 3.23
CA ALA A 368 1.91 2.74 3.29
C ALA A 368 1.44 2.73 4.75
N SER A 369 0.78 3.80 5.17
CA SER A 369 0.12 3.85 6.48
C SER A 369 -1.18 3.05 6.53
N ILE A 370 -1.74 2.71 5.37
CA ILE A 370 -3.07 2.09 5.23
C ILE A 370 -3.20 1.41 3.87
N GLY A 371 -3.99 0.34 3.78
CA GLY A 371 -4.24 -0.46 2.58
C GLY A 371 -3.68 -1.88 2.70
N TYR A 372 -4.33 -2.84 2.04
CA TYR A 372 -3.92 -4.25 2.08
C TYR A 372 -2.86 -4.58 1.04
N ALA A 373 -1.78 -5.24 1.46
CA ALA A 373 -0.74 -5.72 0.57
C ALA A 373 -0.98 -7.16 0.04
N PHE A 374 -1.87 -7.91 0.68
CA PHE A 374 -2.28 -9.26 0.26
C PHE A 374 -3.72 -9.56 0.76
N PRO A 375 -4.43 -10.59 0.23
CA PRO A 375 -5.87 -10.74 0.43
C PRO A 375 -6.36 -10.82 1.88
N TYR A 376 -5.56 -11.38 2.79
CA TYR A 376 -5.89 -11.54 4.22
C TYR A 376 -5.04 -10.67 5.14
N ASP A 377 -4.58 -9.54 4.63
CA ASP A 377 -3.82 -8.58 5.42
C ASP A 377 -4.70 -7.84 6.48
N ASP A 378 -6.02 -8.05 6.41
CA ASP A 378 -7.02 -7.68 7.43
C ASP A 378 -6.96 -8.53 8.70
N VAL A 379 -6.29 -9.68 8.64
CA VAL A 379 -6.07 -10.50 9.83
C VAL A 379 -5.10 -9.76 10.74
N GLY A 380 -5.51 -9.49 11.97
CA GLY A 380 -4.65 -8.95 13.01
C GLY A 380 -5.03 -9.51 14.37
N PRO A 381 -4.21 -9.25 15.41
CA PRO A 381 -4.56 -9.56 16.78
C PRO A 381 -5.95 -9.06 17.13
N THR A 382 -6.64 -9.77 18.02
CA THR A 382 -7.99 -9.42 18.44
C THR A 382 -8.01 -8.00 19.01
N GLY A 383 -8.87 -7.15 18.43
CA GLY A 383 -8.97 -5.73 18.77
C GLY A 383 -8.04 -4.80 17.98
N ALA A 384 -7.25 -5.32 17.04
CA ALA A 384 -6.47 -4.49 16.12
C ALA A 384 -7.38 -3.55 15.32
N ALA A 385 -6.90 -2.32 15.10
CA ALA A 385 -7.59 -1.37 14.25
C ALA A 385 -7.64 -1.87 12.79
N PRO A 386 -8.72 -1.63 12.05
CA PRO A 386 -8.77 -1.90 10.62
C PRO A 386 -7.70 -1.09 9.87
N VAL A 387 -7.07 -1.72 8.89
CA VAL A 387 -6.05 -1.10 8.02
C VAL A 387 -6.44 -1.17 6.54
N ASP A 388 -7.72 -1.41 6.23
CA ASP A 388 -8.24 -1.67 4.88
C ASP A 388 -8.15 -0.49 3.91
N GLY A 389 -7.87 0.72 4.38
CA GLY A 389 -7.93 1.88 3.51
C GLY A 389 -9.35 2.22 3.09
N HIS A 390 -10.34 1.94 3.96
CA HIS A 390 -11.74 2.09 3.61
C HIS A 390 -12.41 3.34 4.18
N ILE A 391 -13.48 3.71 3.50
CA ILE A 391 -14.51 4.66 3.95
C ILE A 391 -15.83 3.90 3.94
N GLN A 392 -16.65 4.07 4.98
CA GLN A 392 -18.02 3.55 5.00
C GLN A 392 -19.01 4.59 5.53
N ASP A 393 -19.96 5.02 4.69
CA ASP A 393 -20.99 6.00 5.07
C ASP A 393 -22.38 5.51 4.67
N GLY A 394 -23.32 5.47 5.62
CA GLY A 394 -24.70 5.02 5.39
C GLY A 394 -25.57 6.01 4.60
N ALA A 395 -25.19 7.28 4.57
CA ALA A 395 -25.86 8.34 3.82
C ALA A 395 -24.83 9.39 3.36
N PRO A 396 -23.99 9.04 2.36
CA PRO A 396 -22.97 9.95 1.84
C PRO A 396 -23.62 11.13 1.12
N THR A 397 -23.12 12.34 1.35
CA THR A 397 -23.51 13.56 0.62
C THR A 397 -22.47 13.99 -0.39
N SER A 398 -21.22 13.55 -0.25
CA SER A 398 -20.17 13.70 -1.26
C SER A 398 -19.06 12.67 -1.08
N TRP A 399 -18.41 12.33 -2.18
CA TRP A 399 -17.19 11.52 -2.20
C TRP A 399 -16.15 12.18 -3.11
N SER A 400 -14.94 12.39 -2.61
CA SER A 400 -13.82 12.97 -3.36
C SER A 400 -12.71 11.94 -3.51
N ILE A 401 -12.10 11.91 -4.69
CA ILE A 401 -11.02 11.00 -5.05
C ILE A 401 -9.98 11.84 -5.76
N ALA A 402 -8.73 11.79 -5.31
CA ALA A 402 -7.64 12.51 -5.94
C ALA A 402 -6.55 11.54 -6.38
N LEU A 403 -6.11 11.69 -7.63
CA LEU A 403 -4.91 11.04 -8.15
C LEU A 403 -3.68 11.88 -7.79
N GLY A 404 -2.69 11.29 -7.14
CA GLY A 404 -1.45 11.95 -6.71
C GLY A 404 -1.33 12.05 -5.19
N ALA A 405 -0.12 12.29 -4.70
CA ALA A 405 0.21 12.29 -3.27
C ALA A 405 -0.38 13.48 -2.49
N GLY A 406 -1.11 14.38 -3.16
CA GLY A 406 -1.76 15.54 -2.56
C GLY A 406 -0.80 16.69 -2.34
N GLY A 407 -0.85 17.69 -3.22
CA GLY A 407 -0.29 19.02 -3.03
C GLY A 407 -1.29 20.04 -3.53
N SER A 408 -1.82 20.88 -2.65
CA SER A 408 -2.69 22.00 -3.05
C SER A 408 -1.87 23.04 -3.80
N SER A 409 -2.25 23.28 -5.05
CA SER A 409 -2.14 24.55 -5.79
C SER A 409 -0.85 25.38 -5.62
N GLY A 410 0.05 25.24 -6.59
CA GLY A 410 1.12 26.19 -6.88
C GLY A 410 1.57 26.06 -8.33
N SER A 411 1.21 27.03 -9.16
CA SER A 411 1.61 27.12 -10.56
C SER A 411 3.12 27.30 -10.67
N SER A 412 3.81 26.39 -11.35
CA SER A 412 4.71 26.65 -12.50
C SER A 412 5.82 25.60 -12.64
N GLY A 413 5.89 25.00 -13.83
CA GLY A 413 7.15 24.62 -14.51
C GLY A 413 8.05 23.55 -13.91
N GLY A 414 8.01 22.35 -14.50
CA GLY A 414 9.20 21.50 -14.66
C GLY A 414 9.58 20.59 -13.50
N GLY A 415 9.17 19.33 -13.60
CA GLY A 415 9.74 18.13 -12.96
C GLY A 415 10.64 18.31 -11.74
N SER A 416 10.05 18.27 -10.55
CA SER A 416 10.67 17.74 -9.34
C SER A 416 9.57 17.36 -8.34
N THR A 417 9.49 16.08 -7.98
CA THR A 417 8.55 15.59 -6.95
C THR A 417 8.95 16.16 -5.59
N THR A 418 8.06 16.89 -4.93
CA THR A 418 8.32 17.41 -3.59
C THR A 418 8.30 16.29 -2.54
N VAL A 419 9.09 16.45 -1.48
CA VAL A 419 9.19 15.53 -0.32
C VAL A 419 8.73 16.28 0.93
N SER A 420 7.81 15.73 1.74
CA SER A 420 7.34 16.44 2.94
C SER A 420 8.45 16.55 3.99
N ALA A 421 8.69 17.74 4.53
CA ALA A 421 9.61 17.97 5.65
C ALA A 421 9.19 17.18 6.91
N TYR A 422 7.90 16.91 7.06
CA TYR A 422 7.33 16.22 8.22
C TYR A 422 7.28 14.70 8.08
N SER A 423 7.86 14.16 6.99
CA SER A 423 8.10 12.73 6.83
C SER A 423 9.54 12.40 7.20
N THR A 424 9.80 11.15 7.58
CA THR A 424 11.18 10.68 7.74
C THR A 424 11.88 10.62 6.39
N ILE A 425 12.91 11.46 6.22
CA ILE A 425 13.74 11.52 5.01
C ILE A 425 15.00 10.70 5.27
N GLN A 426 15.21 9.66 4.46
CA GLN A 426 16.41 8.83 4.53
C GLN A 426 17.62 9.62 4.05
N ALA A 427 18.76 9.52 4.74
CA ALA A 427 19.93 10.32 4.40
C ALA A 427 20.52 9.92 3.04
N GLU A 428 20.47 8.63 2.71
CA GLU A 428 20.92 8.07 1.44
C GLU A 428 20.00 8.43 0.25
N SER A 429 18.82 9.01 0.51
CA SER A 429 17.95 9.53 -0.56
C SER A 429 18.32 10.94 -1.00
N TYR A 430 19.57 11.37 -0.80
CA TYR A 430 20.06 12.67 -1.26
C TYR A 430 19.94 12.80 -2.79
N SER A 431 19.59 13.99 -3.26
CA SER A 431 19.57 14.32 -4.70
C SER A 431 20.96 14.69 -5.23
N ALA A 432 21.85 15.18 -4.36
CA ALA A 432 23.26 15.42 -4.64
C ALA A 432 24.04 15.41 -3.34
N GLN A 433 25.36 15.17 -3.41
CA GLN A 433 26.25 15.18 -2.25
C GLN A 433 27.64 15.67 -2.64
N SER A 434 28.45 16.02 -1.64
CA SER A 434 29.89 16.20 -1.76
C SER A 434 30.60 15.53 -0.58
N GLY A 435 31.56 14.66 -0.88
CA GLY A 435 32.51 14.07 0.07
C GLY A 435 32.00 12.89 0.91
N THR A 436 30.73 12.51 0.79
CA THR A 436 30.12 11.44 1.59
C THR A 436 30.03 10.10 0.84
N THR A 437 29.88 8.99 1.57
CA THR A 437 29.68 7.65 0.99
C THR A 437 28.52 6.92 1.68
N THR A 438 27.74 6.14 0.92
CA THR A 438 26.69 5.28 1.49
C THR A 438 27.25 3.93 1.93
N GLU A 439 26.84 3.43 3.10
CA GLU A 439 27.23 2.12 3.61
C GLU A 439 26.06 1.36 4.24
N SER A 440 26.25 0.10 4.62
CA SER A 440 25.19 -0.71 5.21
C SER A 440 24.85 -0.26 6.62
N CYS A 441 23.56 0.00 6.86
CA CYS A 441 23.06 0.48 8.13
C CYS A 441 22.60 -0.67 9.03
N SER A 442 23.11 -0.72 10.26
CA SER A 442 22.69 -1.68 11.29
C SER A 442 21.62 -1.14 12.26
N ASP A 443 21.06 0.04 11.97
CA ASP A 443 19.95 0.59 12.76
C ASP A 443 18.68 -0.26 12.61
N THR A 444 17.68 0.04 13.45
CA THR A 444 16.37 -0.58 13.34
C THR A 444 15.75 -0.28 11.97
N GLY A 445 15.46 -1.34 11.20
CA GLY A 445 14.96 -1.24 9.82
C GLY A 445 15.99 -1.56 8.74
N GLY A 446 17.28 -1.62 9.09
CA GLY A 446 18.39 -1.90 8.17
C GLY A 446 18.47 -0.88 7.02
N GLY A 447 19.05 -1.29 5.89
CA GLY A 447 19.15 -0.45 4.69
C GLY A 447 20.55 0.12 4.50
N SER A 448 20.62 1.37 4.06
CA SER A 448 21.89 2.11 3.96
C SER A 448 21.86 3.34 4.84
N ASP A 449 23.03 3.81 5.24
CA ASP A 449 23.23 5.12 5.87
C ASP A 449 24.29 5.91 5.09
N VAL A 450 24.48 7.18 5.45
CA VAL A 450 25.55 8.01 4.89
C VAL A 450 26.63 8.23 5.94
N GLY A 451 27.87 7.88 5.59
CA GLY A 451 29.06 8.01 6.41
C GLY A 451 30.24 8.65 5.68
N TYR A 452 31.43 8.53 6.29
CA TYR A 452 32.67 9.18 5.85
C TYR A 452 32.54 10.71 5.78
N ILE A 453 31.91 11.28 6.81
CA ILE A 453 31.50 12.69 6.84
C ILE A 453 32.49 13.52 7.65
N SER A 454 33.10 14.49 6.98
CA SER A 454 34.08 15.42 7.51
C SER A 454 33.69 16.88 7.23
N ASN A 455 34.49 17.83 7.73
CA ASN A 455 34.25 19.26 7.51
C ASN A 455 34.28 19.64 6.02
N GLY A 456 33.19 20.24 5.56
CA GLY A 456 33.01 20.73 4.18
C GLY A 456 32.11 19.85 3.33
N ASP A 457 31.78 18.66 3.81
CA ASP A 457 30.88 17.74 3.14
C ASP A 457 29.42 18.21 3.24
N TRP A 458 28.58 17.76 2.33
CA TRP A 458 27.15 18.09 2.37
C TRP A 458 26.27 17.10 1.63
N LEU A 459 25.00 17.05 2.04
CA LEU A 459 23.90 16.36 1.37
C LEU A 459 22.84 17.38 0.94
N LYS A 460 22.32 17.24 -0.27
CA LYS A 460 21.20 18.03 -0.81
C LYS A 460 19.97 17.14 -0.95
N PHE A 461 18.84 17.62 -0.47
CA PHE A 461 17.51 17.05 -0.67
C PHE A 461 16.67 18.06 -1.43
N SER A 462 16.31 17.73 -2.67
CA SER A 462 15.59 18.68 -3.51
C SER A 462 14.11 18.74 -3.14
N SER A 463 13.51 19.93 -3.27
CA SER A 463 12.06 20.10 -3.22
C SER A 463 11.39 19.63 -1.90
N VAL A 464 12.02 19.90 -0.75
CA VAL A 464 11.45 19.58 0.57
C VAL A 464 10.36 20.60 0.94
N ASP A 465 9.13 20.12 1.15
CA ASP A 465 7.94 20.92 1.43
C ASP A 465 7.69 21.04 2.93
N PHE A 466 7.88 22.25 3.46
CA PHE A 466 7.60 22.62 4.86
C PHE A 466 6.14 23.03 5.08
N GLY A 467 5.30 23.04 4.04
CA GLY A 467 3.91 23.47 4.14
C GLY A 467 3.77 24.94 4.54
N SER A 468 2.60 25.33 5.04
CA SER A 468 2.30 26.72 5.42
C SER A 468 2.73 27.10 6.84
N THR A 469 3.17 26.14 7.64
CA THR A 469 3.56 26.32 9.05
C THR A 469 5.02 25.95 9.20
N SER A 470 5.80 26.77 9.92
CA SER A 470 7.20 26.44 10.17
C SER A 470 7.31 25.33 11.21
N PRO A 471 8.25 24.38 11.06
CA PRO A 471 8.53 23.40 12.10
C PRO A 471 9.10 24.07 13.35
N ALA A 472 8.93 23.42 14.49
CA ALA A 472 9.53 23.82 15.76
C ALA A 472 10.82 23.03 16.06
N GLN A 473 10.90 21.79 15.60
CA GLN A 473 12.07 20.93 15.78
C GLN A 473 12.56 20.28 14.48
N PHE A 474 13.86 19.99 14.50
CA PHE A 474 14.57 19.12 13.58
C PHE A 474 15.15 17.96 14.37
N GLU A 475 15.04 16.74 13.87
CA GLU A 475 15.64 15.56 14.47
C GLU A 475 16.46 14.80 13.44
N ALA A 476 17.63 14.29 13.84
CA ALA A 476 18.45 13.42 13.00
C ALA A 476 18.87 12.16 13.75
N ARG A 477 18.93 11.03 13.02
CA ARG A 477 19.39 9.73 13.51
C ARG A 477 20.88 9.56 13.18
N LEU A 478 21.72 9.71 14.19
CA LEU A 478 23.18 9.86 14.06
C LEU A 478 23.93 8.77 14.82
N ALA A 479 25.12 8.42 14.34
CA ALA A 479 26.07 7.53 15.00
C ALA A 479 27.50 8.06 14.81
N SER A 480 28.39 7.87 15.78
CA SER A 480 29.77 8.34 15.70
C SER A 480 30.72 7.44 16.48
N GLY A 481 31.72 6.91 15.75
CA GLY A 481 32.87 6.20 16.31
C GLY A 481 34.14 7.06 16.37
N ALA A 482 34.01 8.38 16.28
CA ALA A 482 35.14 9.28 16.10
C ALA A 482 36.12 9.28 17.29
N ALA A 483 37.40 9.54 17.05
CA ALA A 483 38.40 9.58 18.12
C ALA A 483 38.12 10.73 19.12
N SER A 484 38.68 10.64 20.33
CA SER A 484 38.55 11.71 21.33
C SER A 484 39.07 13.05 20.77
N GLY A 485 38.27 14.11 20.92
CA GLY A 485 38.57 15.43 20.38
C GLY A 485 38.10 15.67 18.93
N VAL A 486 37.53 14.65 18.27
CA VAL A 486 36.89 14.79 16.96
C VAL A 486 35.38 15.00 17.16
N SER A 487 34.88 16.13 16.66
CA SER A 487 33.47 16.49 16.68
C SER A 487 33.13 17.44 15.53
N GLY A 488 31.86 17.62 15.27
CA GLY A 488 31.37 18.54 14.26
C GLY A 488 29.89 18.86 14.42
N ALA A 489 29.36 19.59 13.46
CA ALA A 489 27.97 20.02 13.44
C ALA A 489 27.29 19.61 12.13
N VAL A 490 26.05 19.15 12.25
CA VAL A 490 25.11 18.96 11.14
C VAL A 490 24.26 20.24 11.04
N GLN A 491 24.54 21.06 10.03
CA GLN A 491 23.82 22.31 9.79
C GLN A 491 22.71 22.10 8.77
N VAL A 492 21.48 22.47 9.11
CA VAL A 492 20.36 22.46 8.16
C VAL A 492 20.25 23.83 7.51
N ARG A 493 20.43 23.90 6.20
CA ARG A 493 20.40 25.13 5.40
C ARG A 493 19.40 25.04 4.27
N LEU A 494 18.77 26.16 3.94
CA LEU A 494 17.80 26.24 2.85
C LEU A 494 18.45 26.79 1.56
N ASP A 495 18.08 26.20 0.43
CA ASP A 495 18.33 26.56 -0.96
C ASP A 495 19.80 26.56 -1.43
N SER A 496 20.79 26.61 -0.53
CA SER A 496 22.21 26.41 -0.85
C SER A 496 23.04 26.01 0.37
N THR A 497 24.27 25.53 0.15
CA THR A 497 25.24 25.23 1.22
C THR A 497 25.64 26.46 2.06
N THR A 498 25.39 27.67 1.56
CA THR A 498 25.61 28.94 2.27
C THR A 498 24.31 29.66 2.64
N GLY A 499 23.16 29.04 2.40
CA GLY A 499 21.84 29.62 2.63
C GLY A 499 21.47 29.72 4.11
N THR A 500 20.24 30.19 4.38
CA THR A 500 19.75 30.41 5.75
C THR A 500 19.85 29.12 6.57
N LYS A 501 20.61 29.17 7.67
CA LYS A 501 20.70 28.07 8.63
C LYS A 501 19.45 28.07 9.51
N ILE A 502 18.68 26.99 9.47
CA ILE A 502 17.41 26.87 10.20
C ILE A 502 17.51 25.94 11.42
N ALA A 503 18.51 25.06 11.48
CA ALA A 503 18.81 24.22 12.64
C ALA A 503 20.30 23.79 12.63
N GLU A 504 20.79 23.34 13.79
CA GLU A 504 22.14 22.82 13.96
C GLU A 504 22.16 21.78 15.08
N ILE A 505 22.80 20.63 14.81
CA ILE A 505 23.10 19.61 15.83
C ILE A 505 24.62 19.51 15.95
N ASP A 506 25.15 19.81 17.13
CA ASP A 506 26.52 19.46 17.47
C ASP A 506 26.59 17.98 17.86
N PHE A 507 27.52 17.24 17.27
CA PHE A 507 27.64 15.81 17.46
C PHE A 507 29.10 15.35 17.60
N ALA A 508 29.30 14.36 18.46
CA ALA A 508 30.58 13.76 18.78
C ALA A 508 30.40 12.26 19.04
N ASN A 509 31.51 11.57 19.31
CA ASN A 509 31.55 10.13 19.59
C ASN A 509 30.45 9.72 20.60
N ASN A 510 29.66 8.71 20.22
CA ASN A 510 28.60 8.15 21.03
C ASN A 510 28.69 6.62 21.20
N GLY A 511 29.83 6.02 20.86
CA GLY A 511 30.12 4.61 21.12
C GLY A 511 30.32 3.75 19.88
N GLY A 512 30.24 4.30 18.67
CA GLY A 512 30.58 3.58 17.43
C GLY A 512 29.89 4.11 16.17
N TRP A 513 30.45 3.77 15.01
CA TRP A 513 29.94 4.21 13.69
C TRP A 513 28.54 3.72 13.35
N GLN A 514 28.06 2.70 14.07
CA GLN A 514 26.73 2.11 13.93
C GLN A 514 25.96 2.13 15.27
N ALA A 515 26.38 2.97 16.22
CA ALA A 515 25.70 3.18 17.49
C ALA A 515 24.67 4.31 17.34
N TRP A 516 23.46 3.97 16.91
CA TRP A 516 22.46 4.96 16.48
C TRP A 516 21.69 5.63 17.63
N GLN A 517 21.64 6.96 17.63
CA GLN A 517 20.80 7.77 18.52
C GLN A 517 20.05 8.87 17.75
N THR A 518 18.87 9.25 18.22
CA THR A 518 18.09 10.35 17.64
C THR A 518 18.37 11.62 18.43
N VAL A 519 18.82 12.67 17.75
CA VAL A 519 19.22 13.94 18.36
C VAL A 519 18.32 15.07 17.86
N PRO A 520 17.65 15.80 18.75
CA PRO A 520 16.82 16.95 18.37
C PRO A 520 17.62 18.26 18.34
N ALA A 521 17.15 19.21 17.54
CA ALA A 521 17.54 20.62 17.54
C ALA A 521 16.33 21.53 17.35
N ASN A 522 16.37 22.70 17.96
CA ASN A 522 15.33 23.71 17.79
C ASN A 522 15.48 24.42 16.43
N ILE A 523 14.35 24.75 15.82
CA ILE A 523 14.32 25.57 14.61
C ILE A 523 14.58 27.03 15.01
N VAL A 524 15.64 27.62 14.46
CA VAL A 524 16.10 29.00 14.79
C VAL A 524 15.71 30.04 13.74
N ALA A 525 15.17 29.60 12.60
CA ALA A 525 14.65 30.47 11.55
C ALA A 525 13.48 29.79 10.82
N SER A 526 12.49 30.59 10.40
CA SER A 526 11.26 30.09 9.77
C SER A 526 11.55 29.37 8.45
N ALA A 527 10.91 28.22 8.24
CA ALA A 527 10.93 27.47 6.99
C ALA A 527 9.49 27.14 6.59
N THR A 528 9.01 27.68 5.46
CA THR A 528 7.65 27.42 4.95
C THR A 528 7.71 27.33 3.43
N GLY A 529 6.84 26.53 2.83
CA GLY A 529 6.87 26.25 1.40
C GLY A 529 7.96 25.25 1.03
N VAL A 530 8.30 25.21 -0.25
CA VAL A 530 9.22 24.22 -0.81
C VAL A 530 10.62 24.80 -0.91
N HIS A 531 11.61 24.08 -0.37
CA HIS A 531 13.02 24.46 -0.40
C HIS A 531 13.90 23.28 -0.80
N ASP A 532 15.06 23.56 -1.40
CA ASP A 532 16.14 22.58 -1.36
C ASP A 532 16.75 22.58 0.04
N VAL A 533 16.79 21.44 0.71
CA VAL A 533 17.40 21.32 2.05
C VAL A 533 18.82 20.79 1.92
N TYR A 534 19.75 21.50 2.53
CA TYR A 534 21.15 21.09 2.63
C TYR A 534 21.47 20.69 4.07
N LEU A 535 22.03 19.50 4.25
CA LEU A 535 22.77 19.15 5.45
C LEU A 535 24.23 19.46 5.18
N VAL A 536 24.79 20.48 5.83
CA VAL A 536 26.18 20.90 5.68
C VAL A 536 26.95 20.51 6.92
N PHE A 537 28.05 19.80 6.73
CA PHE A 537 28.87 19.28 7.81
C PHE A 537 30.07 20.20 8.05
N SER A 538 30.25 20.60 9.31
CA SER A 538 31.33 21.51 9.71
C SER A 538 32.02 21.02 10.98
N GLY A 539 33.25 21.45 11.22
CA GLY A 539 34.01 21.08 12.42
C GLY A 539 35.32 20.39 12.07
N SER A 540 35.49 19.14 12.50
CA SER A 540 36.75 18.41 12.33
C SER A 540 37.02 17.99 10.88
N THR A 541 38.29 17.99 10.48
CA THR A 541 38.75 17.49 9.16
C THR A 541 38.83 15.96 9.09
N SER A 542 38.65 15.28 10.21
CA SER A 542 38.47 13.82 10.27
C SER A 542 36.98 13.49 10.32
N ASP A 543 36.63 12.31 9.82
CA ASP A 543 35.25 11.80 9.87
C ASP A 543 34.71 11.86 11.30
N PHE A 544 33.51 12.42 11.47
CA PHE A 544 32.96 12.66 12.80
C PHE A 544 31.55 12.10 13.02
N THR A 545 30.79 11.76 11.97
CA THR A 545 29.43 11.22 12.12
C THR A 545 29.00 10.37 10.92
N ASN A 546 28.05 9.48 11.15
CA ASN A 546 27.14 8.93 10.15
C ASN A 546 25.72 9.46 10.40
N ILE A 547 24.87 9.42 9.38
CA ILE A 547 23.46 9.80 9.44
C ILE A 547 22.60 8.78 8.69
N ASN A 548 21.53 8.31 9.34
CA ASN A 548 20.57 7.35 8.77
C ASN A 548 19.34 8.07 8.19
N TRP A 549 18.70 8.94 8.96
CA TRP A 549 17.54 9.71 8.52
C TRP A 549 17.39 11.01 9.31
N PHE A 550 16.56 11.92 8.81
CA PHE A 550 16.13 13.12 9.53
C PHE A 550 14.63 13.40 9.32
N THR A 551 14.05 14.21 10.19
CA THR A 551 12.65 14.66 10.08
C THR A 551 12.48 16.05 10.72
N PHE A 552 11.43 16.76 10.32
CA PHE A 552 10.97 17.97 11.00
C PHE A 552 9.65 17.71 11.72
N SER A 553 9.39 18.44 12.80
CA SER A 553 8.15 18.34 13.57
C SER A 553 7.68 19.71 14.06
N SER A 554 6.36 19.82 14.26
CA SER A 554 5.69 21.04 14.76
C SER A 554 5.76 21.18 16.27
#